data_AF-A0A939PH90-F1
#
_entry.id   AF-A0A939PH90-F1
#
_cell.length_a   1.000
_cell.length_b   1.000
_cell.length_c   1.000
_cell.angle_alpha   90.00
_cell.angle_beta   90.00
_cell.angle_gamma   90.00
#
_symmetry.space_group_name_H-M   'P 1'
#
loop_
_entity.id
_entity.type
_entity.pdbx_description
1 polymer ?
#
loop_
_entity_poly.entity_id
_entity_poly.type
_entity_poly.pdbx_seq_one_letter_code
_entity_poly.pdbx_strand_id
1 'polypeptide(L)'
;MVKVSERVGRRVQADFPHQVDQVLGALAELTDDLLPAEGHGSAAVERIQAAALILARRDLRKLDDALTLGRTDWRDLLAAAGLADDDWPELIDAELMEAPATHIWMAPRP
;
A
#
# COMPACT_ATOMS: atom_id res chain seq x y z
N MET A 1 12.23 -8.35 -13.10
CA MET A 1 12.49 -7.33 -12.06
C MET A 1 11.18 -6.60 -11.86
N VAL A 2 10.54 -6.81 -10.71
CA VAL A 2 9.29 -6.12 -10.37
C VAL A 2 9.61 -4.64 -10.22
N LYS A 3 8.95 -3.80 -11.02
CA LYS A 3 9.17 -2.34 -11.01
C LYS A 3 8.25 -1.77 -9.95
N VAL A 4 8.76 -1.53 -8.76
CA VAL A 4 8.02 -0.88 -7.66
C VAL A 4 8.89 0.26 -7.15
N SER A 5 8.28 1.31 -6.59
CA SER A 5 9.02 2.40 -5.96
C SER A 5 9.96 1.83 -4.88
N GLU A 6 11.21 2.33 -4.80
CA GLU A 6 12.25 1.76 -3.93
C GLU A 6 11.81 1.77 -2.44
N ARG A 7 11.01 2.78 -2.07
CA ARG A 7 10.42 2.91 -0.73
C ARG A 7 9.46 1.77 -0.39
N VAL A 8 8.55 1.45 -1.29
CA VAL A 8 7.62 0.32 -1.16
C VAL A 8 8.41 -0.98 -1.06
N GLY A 9 9.43 -1.16 -1.90
CA GLY A 9 10.34 -2.31 -1.84
C GLY A 9 10.98 -2.52 -0.47
N ARG A 10 11.55 -1.44 0.12
CA ARG A 10 12.13 -1.50 1.47
C ARG A 10 11.10 -1.83 2.54
N ARG A 11 9.89 -1.26 2.44
CA ARG A 11 8.82 -1.55 3.41
C ARG A 11 8.37 -3.00 3.35
N VAL A 12 8.17 -3.53 2.15
CA VAL A 12 7.84 -4.95 1.95
C VAL A 12 8.94 -5.85 2.49
N GLN A 13 10.21 -5.51 2.27
CA GLN A 13 11.33 -6.27 2.82
C GLN A 13 11.35 -6.26 4.36
N ALA A 14 11.01 -5.14 4.99
CA ALA A 14 10.93 -5.02 6.44
C ALA A 14 9.73 -5.77 7.05
N ASP A 15 8.58 -5.73 6.36
CA ASP A 15 7.32 -6.29 6.85
C ASP A 15 7.14 -7.78 6.51
N PHE A 16 7.66 -8.21 5.34
CA PHE A 16 7.51 -9.55 4.78
C PHE A 16 8.85 -10.12 4.27
N PRO A 17 9.88 -10.25 5.12
CA PRO A 17 11.24 -10.61 4.67
C PRO A 17 11.34 -11.96 3.94
N HIS A 18 10.41 -12.88 4.18
CA HIS A 18 10.39 -14.21 3.55
C HIS A 18 9.49 -14.29 2.30
N GLN A 19 8.71 -13.26 2.02
CA GLN A 19 7.71 -13.24 0.93
C GLN A 19 7.82 -11.98 0.06
N VAL A 20 9.00 -11.33 0.04
CA VAL A 20 9.20 -10.06 -0.64
C VAL A 20 8.76 -10.11 -2.10
N ASP A 21 9.24 -11.09 -2.86
CA ASP A 21 8.90 -11.23 -4.27
C ASP A 21 7.41 -11.49 -4.50
N GLN A 22 6.78 -12.27 -3.61
CA GLN A 22 5.36 -12.59 -3.68
C GLN A 22 4.51 -11.33 -3.45
N VAL A 23 4.82 -10.57 -2.40
CA VAL A 23 4.10 -9.34 -2.06
C VAL A 23 4.32 -8.27 -3.12
N LEU A 24 5.55 -8.06 -3.58
CA LEU A 24 5.83 -7.10 -4.65
C LEU A 24 5.12 -7.48 -5.96
N GLY A 25 5.10 -8.77 -6.31
CA GLY A 25 4.39 -9.26 -7.49
C GLY A 25 2.89 -8.98 -7.41
N ALA A 26 2.26 -9.29 -6.27
CA ALA A 26 0.84 -9.08 -6.08
C ALA A 26 0.46 -7.58 -6.09
N LEU A 27 1.29 -6.73 -5.50
CA LEU A 27 1.11 -5.27 -5.53
C LEU A 27 1.26 -4.70 -6.94
N ALA A 28 2.25 -5.18 -7.71
CA ALA A 28 2.45 -4.76 -9.09
C ALA A 28 1.27 -5.17 -9.97
N GLU A 29 0.80 -6.42 -9.85
CA GLU A 29 -0.35 -6.94 -10.58
C GLU A 29 -1.62 -6.13 -10.29
N LEU A 30 -1.89 -5.82 -9.00
CA LEU A 30 -3.02 -4.97 -8.62
C LEU A 30 -2.98 -3.61 -9.33
N THR A 31 -1.82 -2.94 -9.32
CA THR A 31 -1.71 -1.61 -9.92
C THR A 31 -1.67 -1.62 -11.43
N ASP A 32 -1.15 -2.68 -12.05
CA ASP A 32 -1.17 -2.85 -13.51
C ASP A 32 -2.61 -3.03 -14.00
N ASP A 33 -3.46 -3.72 -13.24
CA ASP A 33 -4.88 -3.87 -13.55
C ASP A 33 -5.67 -2.57 -13.37
N LEU A 34 -5.38 -1.81 -12.29
CA LEU A 34 -6.13 -0.59 -11.95
C LEU A 34 -5.69 0.64 -12.73
N LEU A 35 -4.38 0.77 -12.99
CA LEU A 35 -3.75 1.93 -13.60
C LEU A 35 -2.79 1.51 -14.72
N PRO A 36 -3.26 0.85 -15.79
CA PRO A 36 -2.40 0.31 -16.85
C PRO A 36 -1.65 1.40 -17.64
N ALA A 37 -2.12 2.65 -17.58
CA ALA A 37 -1.49 3.79 -18.24
C ALA A 37 -0.43 4.49 -17.37
N GLU A 38 -0.42 4.23 -16.06
CA GLU A 38 0.51 4.87 -15.13
C GLU A 38 1.80 4.06 -15.04
N GLY A 39 2.93 4.76 -15.01
CA GLY A 39 4.21 4.11 -14.76
C GLY A 39 4.30 3.63 -13.31
N HIS A 40 5.01 2.53 -13.07
CA HIS A 40 5.14 1.98 -11.72
C HIS A 40 5.82 2.90 -10.67
N GLY A 41 6.37 4.04 -11.09
CA GLY A 41 6.88 5.10 -10.21
C GLY A 41 5.95 6.31 -10.07
N SER A 42 4.70 6.20 -10.55
CA SER A 42 3.70 7.24 -10.41
C SER A 42 3.21 7.31 -8.96
N ALA A 43 2.95 8.52 -8.49
CA ALA A 43 2.36 8.80 -7.20
C ALA A 43 1.05 8.03 -6.97
N ALA A 44 0.24 7.86 -8.01
CA ALA A 44 -1.02 7.12 -7.92
C ALA A 44 -0.81 5.62 -7.68
N VAL A 45 0.21 5.03 -8.32
CA VAL A 45 0.60 3.62 -8.12
C VAL A 45 1.13 3.41 -6.70
N GLU A 46 2.04 4.28 -6.25
CA GLU A 46 2.59 4.21 -4.89
C GLU A 46 1.50 4.35 -3.83
N ARG A 47 0.49 5.20 -4.06
CA ARG A 47 -0.66 5.37 -3.16
C ARG A 47 -1.46 4.10 -2.95
N ILE A 48 -1.79 3.39 -4.03
CA ILE A 48 -2.56 2.13 -3.96
C ILE A 48 -1.72 1.03 -3.29
N GLN A 49 -0.43 0.94 -3.63
CA GLN A 49 0.45 -0.07 -3.04
C GLN A 49 0.67 0.15 -1.55
N ALA A 50 0.86 1.41 -1.14
CA ALA A 50 0.97 1.78 0.27
C ALA A 50 -0.31 1.45 1.04
N ALA A 51 -1.49 1.72 0.47
CA ALA A 51 -2.78 1.41 1.10
C ALA A 51 -2.91 -0.08 1.42
N ALA A 52 -2.58 -0.96 0.46
CA ALA A 52 -2.60 -2.39 0.67
C ALA A 52 -1.62 -2.83 1.78
N LEU A 53 -0.42 -2.24 1.84
CA LEU A 53 0.57 -2.54 2.89
C LEU A 53 0.15 -2.05 4.28
N ILE A 54 -0.41 -0.85 4.37
CA ILE A 54 -0.91 -0.28 5.63
C ILE A 54 -2.02 -1.16 6.21
N LEU A 55 -2.95 -1.65 5.37
CA LEU A 55 -4.01 -2.55 5.80
C LEU A 55 -3.50 -3.95 6.16
N ALA A 56 -2.50 -4.44 5.42
CA ALA A 56 -1.91 -5.75 5.67
C ALA A 56 -1.29 -5.85 7.08
N ARG A 57 -0.69 -4.76 7.60
CA ARG A 57 -0.05 -4.72 8.93
C ARG A 57 0.85 -5.94 9.21
N ARG A 58 1.69 -6.33 8.24
CA ARG A 58 2.58 -7.51 8.31
C ARG A 58 1.89 -8.88 8.36
N ASP A 59 0.58 -8.96 8.09
CA ASP A 59 -0.16 -10.21 7.98
C ASP A 59 -0.55 -10.46 6.51
N LEU A 60 -0.11 -11.59 5.96
CA LEU A 60 -0.41 -11.97 4.57
C LEU A 60 -1.91 -12.15 4.31
N ARG A 61 -2.69 -12.61 5.29
CA ARG A 61 -4.14 -12.79 5.08
C ARG A 61 -4.82 -11.44 4.93
N LYS A 62 -4.40 -10.47 5.75
CA LYS A 62 -4.90 -9.08 5.63
C LYS A 62 -4.44 -8.42 4.34
N LEU A 63 -3.24 -8.77 3.86
CA LEU A 63 -2.79 -8.34 2.54
C LEU A 63 -3.73 -8.88 1.46
N ASP A 64 -4.03 -10.18 1.49
CA ASP A 64 -4.92 -10.81 0.50
C ASP A 64 -6.34 -10.21 0.52
N ASP A 65 -6.87 -9.95 1.72
CA ASP A 65 -8.15 -9.24 1.90
C ASP A 65 -8.08 -7.82 1.31
N ALA A 66 -6.99 -7.09 1.56
CA ALA A 66 -6.79 -5.74 1.02
C ALA A 66 -6.64 -5.73 -0.50
N LEU A 67 -5.90 -6.70 -1.08
CA LEU A 67 -5.78 -6.85 -2.53
C LEU A 67 -7.14 -7.16 -3.16
N THR A 68 -7.93 -8.03 -2.55
CA THR A 68 -9.29 -8.37 -3.00
C THR A 68 -10.21 -7.15 -2.96
N LEU A 69 -10.13 -6.37 -1.88
CA LEU A 69 -10.85 -5.10 -1.76
C LEU A 69 -10.44 -4.13 -2.86
N GLY A 70 -9.13 -3.93 -3.07
CA GLY A 70 -8.60 -3.02 -4.09
C GLY A 70 -9.00 -3.40 -5.52
N ARG A 71 -9.05 -4.69 -5.84
CA ARG A 71 -9.55 -5.18 -7.14
C ARG A 71 -11.03 -4.91 -7.35
N THR A 72 -11.81 -4.95 -6.27
CA THR A 72 -13.25 -4.70 -6.30
C THR A 72 -13.55 -3.21 -6.38
N ASP A 73 -12.98 -2.44 -5.45
CA ASP A 73 -13.05 -0.99 -5.41
C ASP A 73 -11.79 -0.40 -4.75
N TRP A 74 -10.92 0.15 -5.59
CA TRP A 74 -9.67 0.78 -5.14
C TRP A 74 -9.92 2.02 -4.29
N ARG A 75 -11.07 2.70 -4.42
CA ARG A 75 -11.40 3.86 -3.60
C ARG A 75 -11.71 3.44 -2.17
N ASP A 76 -12.40 2.31 -2.00
CA ASP A 76 -12.64 1.74 -0.68
C ASP A 76 -11.36 1.23 -0.03
N LEU A 77 -10.43 0.67 -0.83
CA LEU A 77 -9.09 0.34 -0.35
C LEU A 77 -8.37 1.59 0.21
N LEU A 78 -8.38 2.69 -0.55
CA LEU A 78 -7.77 3.94 -0.11
C LEU A 78 -8.46 4.50 1.14
N ALA A 79 -9.79 4.49 1.19
CA ALA A 79 -10.55 4.96 2.35
C ALA A 79 -10.28 4.12 3.59
N ALA A 80 -10.24 2.79 3.46
CA ALA A 80 -9.92 1.89 4.57
C ALA A 80 -8.50 2.09 5.08
N ALA A 81 -7.55 2.41 4.20
CA ALA A 81 -6.17 2.73 4.56
C ALA A 81 -5.99 4.17 5.09
N GLY A 82 -7.03 5.01 5.07
CA GLY A 82 -6.93 6.43 5.44
C GLY A 82 -6.20 7.29 4.40
N LEU A 83 -6.06 6.79 3.18
CA LEU A 83 -5.38 7.47 2.06
C LEU A 83 -6.37 7.98 1.02
N ALA A 84 -7.64 8.22 1.36
CA ALA A 84 -8.63 8.75 0.41
C ALA A 84 -8.56 10.28 0.27
N ASP A 85 -8.11 10.97 1.31
CA ASP A 85 -7.99 12.43 1.36
C ASP A 85 -6.70 12.93 0.68
N ASP A 86 -6.58 14.25 0.47
CA ASP A 86 -5.49 14.87 -0.30
C ASP A 86 -4.14 14.95 0.45
N ASP A 87 -4.14 14.74 1.78
CA ASP A 87 -2.97 14.65 2.67
C ASP A 87 -2.27 13.29 2.63
N TRP A 88 -2.73 12.40 1.75
CA TRP A 88 -2.13 11.08 1.54
C TRP A 88 -0.60 11.09 1.28
N PRO A 89 0.04 12.08 0.62
CA PRO A 89 1.47 12.06 0.40
C PRO A 89 2.25 12.13 1.72
N GLU A 90 1.80 12.98 2.65
CA GLU A 90 2.43 13.15 3.96
C GLU A 90 2.24 11.91 4.84
N LEU A 91 1.07 11.26 4.74
CA LEU A 91 0.79 10.00 5.43
C LEU A 91 1.67 8.86 4.92
N ILE A 92 1.84 8.75 3.59
CA ILE A 92 2.76 7.77 2.99
C ILE A 92 4.20 8.05 3.38
N ASP A 93 4.61 9.31 3.46
CA ASP A 93 5.92 9.69 3.97
C ASP A 93 6.11 9.26 5.43
N ALA A 94 5.14 9.50 6.31
CA ALA A 94 5.20 9.05 7.69
C ALA A 94 5.27 7.51 7.81
N GLU A 95 4.35 6.81 7.13
CA GLU A 95 4.22 5.35 7.23
C GLU A 95 5.39 4.57 6.58
N LEU A 96 5.93 5.07 5.46
CA LEU A 96 7.05 4.42 4.78
C LEU A 96 8.42 4.83 5.34
N MET A 97 8.54 5.98 6.01
CA MET A 97 9.77 6.38 6.71
C MET A 97 9.93 5.64 8.05
N GLU A 98 8.83 5.36 8.76
CA GLU A 98 8.86 4.68 10.05
C GLU A 98 8.53 3.18 9.96
N ALA A 99 9.54 2.31 10.10
CA ALA A 99 9.32 0.93 10.52
C ALA A 99 9.83 0.74 11.96
N PRO A 100 9.12 0.06 12.88
CA PRO A 100 7.67 0.00 13.13
C PRO A 100 7.29 0.96 14.28
N ALA A 101 6.50 1.99 14.00
CA ALA A 101 5.74 2.65 15.05
C ALA A 101 4.27 2.31 14.86
N THR A 102 3.74 1.50 15.78
CA THR A 102 2.31 1.40 16.01
C THR A 102 1.78 2.81 16.27
N HIS A 103 1.16 3.44 15.27
CA HIS A 103 0.24 4.53 15.56
C HIS A 103 -1.10 4.32 14.86
N ILE A 104 -1.99 3.76 15.68
CA ILE A 104 -3.43 3.91 15.61
C ILE A 104 -3.74 5.38 15.34
N TRP A 105 -4.13 5.72 14.11
CA TRP A 105 -4.84 6.96 13.88
C TRP A 105 -6.29 6.79 14.32
N MET A 106 -6.55 7.27 15.54
CA MET A 106 -7.89 7.65 15.97
C MET A 106 -8.26 8.93 15.23
N ALA A 107 -9.23 8.85 14.31
CA ALA A 107 -9.87 10.05 13.80
C ALA A 107 -10.83 10.61 14.87
N PRO A 108 -10.76 11.90 15.24
CA PRO A 108 -11.93 12.60 15.77
C PRO A 108 -12.71 13.15 14.57
N ARG A 109 -13.86 12.55 14.27
CA ARG A 109 -14.82 13.13 13.31
C ARG A 109 -15.59 14.29 13.99
N PRO A 110 -15.74 15.47 13.37
CA PRO A 110 -16.76 16.43 13.76
C PRO A 110 -18.17 16.00 13.35
#